data_AF-A0A1R0F6V6-F1
#
_entry.id   AF-A0A1R0F6V6-F1
#
_cell.length_a   1.000
_cell.length_b   1.000
_cell.length_c   1.000
_cell.angle_alpha   90.00
_cell.angle_beta   90.00
_cell.angle_gamma   90.00
#
_symmetry.space_group_name_H-M   'P 1'
#
loop_
_entity.id
_entity.type
_entity.pdbx_description
1 polymer ?
#
loop_
_entity_poly.entity_id
_entity_poly.type
_entity_poly.pdbx_seq_one_letter_code
_entity_poly.pdbx_strand_id
1 'polypeptide(L)'
;MSDDAEDPDIYWIRPERRGIIPLDNFHIPKSLKKTMKKKPFNIVIDSDFEGVISGCAESKPGRETTWINHPIRKAYGELFDLGFCHTVEAWQNEKLVGGLYGLALGQAFFGESMFSRVTDASKICLVALVEHLKSHNFILLDTQFTTPHLEHFGAIEITRQDYEMRLKKALSGHAEF
;
A
#
# COMPACT_ATOMS: atom_id res chain seq x y z
N MET A 1 -1.71 7.65 -12.81
CA MET A 1 -2.65 8.51 -12.04
C MET A 1 -3.63 9.14 -13.00
N SER A 2 -4.75 9.66 -12.50
CA SER A 2 -5.71 10.49 -13.21
C SER A 2 -6.03 11.73 -12.36
N ASP A 3 -6.69 12.73 -12.96
CA ASP A 3 -7.09 13.92 -12.20
C ASP A 3 -8.32 13.68 -11.33
N ASP A 4 -9.22 12.78 -11.77
CA ASP A 4 -10.44 12.40 -11.06
C ASP A 4 -10.84 10.93 -11.34
N ALA A 5 -11.81 10.41 -10.58
CA ALA A 5 -12.34 9.06 -10.71
C ALA A 5 -13.10 8.84 -12.03
N GLU A 6 -13.72 9.88 -12.57
CA GLU A 6 -14.48 9.85 -13.82
C GLU A 6 -13.64 10.26 -15.04
N ASP A 7 -12.40 10.68 -14.82
CA ASP A 7 -11.46 11.03 -15.89
C ASP A 7 -11.06 9.75 -16.66
N PRO A 8 -11.28 9.66 -17.99
CA PRO A 8 -10.88 8.49 -18.77
C PRO A 8 -9.37 8.42 -19.02
N ASP A 9 -8.63 9.51 -18.80
CA ASP A 9 -7.22 9.60 -19.14
C ASP A 9 -6.32 9.18 -17.97
N ILE A 10 -5.10 8.76 -18.31
CA ILE A 10 -4.05 8.44 -17.34
C ILE A 10 -2.74 9.14 -17.69
N TYR A 11 -2.01 9.56 -16.67
CA TYR A 11 -0.68 10.11 -16.80
C TYR A 11 0.31 9.50 -15.81
N TRP A 12 1.60 9.66 -16.15
CA TRP A 12 2.73 9.11 -15.43
C TRP A 12 3.41 10.20 -14.61
N ILE A 13 3.75 9.88 -13.36
CA ILE A 13 4.51 10.78 -12.49
C ILE A 13 5.85 10.14 -12.14
N ARG A 14 6.90 10.95 -12.28
CA ARG A 14 8.26 10.61 -11.88
C ARG A 14 8.84 11.73 -11.01
N PRO A 15 8.68 11.67 -9.68
CA PRO A 15 9.07 12.77 -8.80
C PRO A 15 10.59 12.81 -8.57
N GLU A 16 11.14 13.99 -8.27
CA GLU A 16 12.57 14.18 -7.94
C GLU A 16 12.92 13.66 -6.53
N ARG A 17 11.93 13.64 -5.63
CA ARG A 17 11.96 13.00 -4.32
C ARG A 17 10.97 11.84 -4.32
N ARG A 18 11.37 10.69 -3.77
CA ARG A 18 10.52 9.50 -3.68
C ARG A 18 10.38 9.09 -2.22
N GLY A 19 9.14 8.86 -1.80
CA GLY A 19 8.82 8.33 -0.47
C GLY A 19 9.09 6.82 -0.41
N ILE A 20 9.78 6.38 0.64
CA ILE A 20 9.95 4.96 0.97
C ILE A 20 9.70 4.74 2.45
N ILE A 21 9.36 3.50 2.82
CA ILE A 21 9.43 3.03 4.21
C ILE A 21 10.60 2.04 4.31
N PRO A 22 11.72 2.40 4.97
CA PRO A 22 12.80 1.47 5.20
C PRO A 22 12.32 0.31 6.09
N LEU A 23 12.37 -0.92 5.58
CA LEU A 23 11.88 -2.09 6.32
C LEU A 23 12.61 -2.23 7.66
N ASP A 24 13.94 -2.06 7.70
CA ASP A 24 14.74 -2.17 8.93
C ASP A 24 14.47 -1.08 9.97
N ASN A 25 13.83 0.03 9.57
CA ASN A 25 13.51 1.15 10.46
C ASN A 25 12.00 1.43 10.57
N PHE A 26 11.18 0.41 10.30
CA PHE A 26 9.73 0.54 10.44
C PHE A 26 9.32 0.78 11.89
N HIS A 27 8.64 1.91 12.14
CA HIS A 27 8.16 2.28 13.46
C HIS A 27 6.70 1.90 13.64
N ILE A 28 6.38 1.21 14.73
CA ILE A 28 4.98 0.97 15.13
C ILE A 28 4.67 1.84 16.35
N PRO A 29 3.75 2.82 16.24
CA PRO A 29 3.36 3.67 17.36
C PRO A 29 2.94 2.85 18.59
N LYS A 30 3.32 3.31 19.80
CA LYS A 30 3.05 2.59 21.05
C LYS A 30 1.56 2.31 21.28
N SER A 31 0.68 3.23 20.91
CA SER A 31 -0.77 3.05 20.98
C SER A 31 -1.25 1.93 20.06
N LEU A 32 -0.77 1.92 18.81
CA LEU A 32 -1.10 0.89 17.84
C LEU A 32 -0.63 -0.50 18.30
N LYS A 33 0.57 -0.61 18.88
CA LYS A 33 1.05 -1.87 19.49
C LYS A 33 0.09 -2.40 20.56
N LYS A 34 -0.54 -1.52 21.36
CA LYS A 34 -1.55 -1.93 22.36
C LYS A 34 -2.84 -2.38 21.69
N THR A 35 -3.28 -1.70 20.64
CA THR A 35 -4.46 -2.10 19.85
C THR A 35 -4.27 -3.49 19.23
N MET A 36 -3.13 -3.72 18.56
CA MET A 36 -2.81 -4.99 17.90
C MET A 36 -2.81 -6.18 18.86
N LYS A 37 -2.36 -6.02 20.11
CA LYS A 37 -2.39 -7.09 21.12
C LYS A 37 -3.79 -7.65 21.39
N LYS A 38 -4.84 -6.86 21.13
CA LYS A 38 -6.24 -7.30 21.26
C LYS A 38 -6.74 -8.12 20.07
N LYS A 39 -5.95 -8.20 18.99
CA LYS A 39 -6.30 -8.85 17.71
C LYS A 39 -7.71 -8.45 17.23
N PRO A 40 -7.97 -7.15 17.03
CA PRO A 40 -9.32 -6.66 16.74
C PRO A 40 -9.83 -7.03 15.33
N PHE A 41 -8.93 -7.46 14.45
CA PHE A 41 -9.20 -7.76 13.04
C PHE A 41 -8.59 -9.11 12.67
N ASN A 42 -9.27 -9.83 11.78
CA ASN A 42 -8.69 -10.94 11.03
C ASN A 42 -7.97 -10.35 9.80
N ILE A 43 -6.66 -10.58 9.70
CA ILE A 43 -5.88 -10.09 8.57
C ILE A 43 -5.79 -11.19 7.52
N VAL A 44 -6.17 -10.87 6.29
CA VAL A 44 -6.12 -11.77 5.14
C VAL A 44 -5.34 -11.07 4.02
N ILE A 45 -4.77 -11.87 3.13
CA ILE A 45 -4.03 -11.40 1.95
C ILE A 45 -4.71 -11.98 0.72
N ASP A 46 -4.81 -11.18 -0.34
CA ASP A 46 -5.29 -11.57 -1.67
C ASP A 46 -6.69 -12.22 -1.67
N SER A 47 -7.59 -11.76 -0.80
CA SER A 47 -8.94 -12.33 -0.68
C SER A 47 -10.06 -11.52 -1.31
N ASP A 48 -9.92 -10.19 -1.39
CA ASP A 48 -10.98 -9.31 -1.91
C ASP A 48 -10.42 -8.05 -2.58
N PHE A 49 -9.83 -8.21 -3.76
CA PHE A 49 -9.30 -7.10 -4.55
C PHE A 49 -10.36 -6.03 -4.85
N GLU A 50 -11.53 -6.44 -5.31
CA GLU A 50 -12.62 -5.51 -5.65
C GLU A 50 -13.07 -4.69 -4.45
N GLY A 51 -13.18 -5.32 -3.27
CA GLY A 51 -13.49 -4.64 -2.02
C GLY A 51 -12.42 -3.63 -1.62
N VAL A 52 -11.14 -3.99 -1.74
CA VAL A 52 -10.02 -3.10 -1.39
C VAL A 52 -9.90 -1.92 -2.34
N ILE A 53 -9.92 -2.15 -3.65
CA ILE A 53 -9.77 -1.06 -4.63
C ILE A 53 -10.96 -0.11 -4.59
N SER A 54 -12.18 -0.64 -4.41
CA SER A 54 -13.38 0.17 -4.21
C SER A 54 -13.27 1.00 -2.93
N GLY A 55 -12.84 0.39 -1.81
CA GLY A 55 -12.63 1.10 -0.55
C GLY A 55 -11.57 2.22 -0.64
N CYS A 56 -10.55 2.05 -1.48
CA CYS A 56 -9.55 3.09 -1.76
C CYS A 56 -10.07 4.19 -2.69
N ALA A 57 -11.02 3.88 -3.57
CA ALA A 57 -11.64 4.81 -4.49
C ALA A 57 -12.80 5.60 -3.87
N GLU A 58 -13.33 5.20 -2.71
CA GLU A 58 -14.41 5.90 -2.01
C GLU A 58 -14.07 7.37 -1.70
N SER A 59 -14.95 8.28 -2.12
CA SER A 59 -14.95 9.67 -1.63
C SER A 59 -15.22 9.71 -0.13
N LYS A 60 -14.49 10.58 0.58
CA LYS A 60 -14.63 10.78 2.03
C LYS A 60 -14.73 12.26 2.35
N PRO A 61 -15.30 12.66 3.51
CA PRO A 61 -15.24 14.05 3.95
C PRO A 61 -13.79 14.56 3.96
N GLY A 62 -13.49 15.59 3.17
CA GLY A 62 -12.13 16.13 2.99
C GLY A 62 -11.29 15.49 1.88
N ARG A 63 -11.81 14.47 1.19
CA ARG A 63 -11.28 13.89 -0.05
C ARG A 63 -12.45 13.54 -0.96
N GLU A 64 -12.96 14.56 -1.65
CA GLU A 64 -14.16 14.43 -2.48
C GLU A 64 -13.88 13.66 -3.77
N THR A 65 -12.63 13.70 -4.25
CA THR A 65 -12.17 13.04 -5.48
C THR A 65 -11.03 12.06 -5.22
N THR A 66 -10.83 11.13 -6.16
CA THR A 66 -9.73 10.16 -6.14
C THR A 66 -9.11 10.03 -7.51
N TRP A 67 -7.82 9.71 -7.57
CA TRP A 67 -7.11 9.42 -8.82
C TRP A 67 -7.34 7.99 -9.33
N ILE A 68 -8.12 7.18 -8.60
CA ILE A 68 -8.38 5.77 -8.94
C ILE A 68 -9.60 5.72 -9.88
N ASN A 69 -9.36 6.02 -11.15
CA ASN A 69 -10.39 5.97 -12.19
C ASN A 69 -10.66 4.56 -12.72
N HIS A 70 -11.67 4.43 -13.59
CA HIS A 70 -12.04 3.15 -14.18
C HIS A 70 -10.89 2.45 -14.94
N PRO A 71 -10.10 3.12 -15.82
CA PRO A 71 -8.91 2.53 -16.43
C PRO A 71 -7.92 1.94 -15.43
N ILE A 72 -7.62 2.65 -14.34
CA ILE A 72 -6.70 2.18 -13.29
C ILE A 72 -7.28 0.95 -12.60
N ARG A 73 -8.56 0.98 -12.22
CA ARG A 73 -9.21 -0.17 -11.59
C ARG A 73 -9.10 -1.44 -12.43
N LYS A 74 -9.39 -1.31 -13.72
CA LYS A 74 -9.28 -2.41 -14.67
C LYS A 74 -7.84 -2.94 -14.76
N ALA A 75 -6.86 -2.05 -14.94
CA ALA A 75 -5.46 -2.45 -15.07
C ALA A 75 -4.93 -3.16 -13.81
N TYR A 76 -5.26 -2.67 -12.62
CA TYR A 76 -4.85 -3.32 -11.37
C TYR A 76 -5.60 -4.63 -11.11
N GLY A 77 -6.84 -4.77 -11.58
CA GLY A 77 -7.56 -6.05 -11.55
C GLY A 77 -6.89 -7.10 -12.43
N GLU A 78 -6.51 -6.73 -13.65
CA GLU A 78 -5.73 -7.62 -14.54
C GLU A 78 -4.38 -7.99 -13.90
N LEU A 79 -3.70 -7.04 -13.24
CA LEU A 79 -2.44 -7.32 -12.53
C LEU A 79 -2.64 -8.20 -11.29
N PHE A 80 -3.80 -8.13 -10.63
CA PHE A 80 -4.15 -9.01 -9.53
C PHE A 80 -4.34 -10.44 -10.02
N ASP A 81 -5.09 -10.63 -11.10
CA ASP A 81 -5.29 -11.95 -11.74
C ASP A 81 -3.97 -12.57 -12.23
N LEU A 82 -3.00 -11.73 -12.61
CA LEU A 82 -1.66 -12.15 -13.02
C LEU A 82 -0.69 -12.39 -11.85
N GLY A 83 -1.09 -12.14 -10.61
CA GLY A 83 -0.27 -12.33 -9.41
C GLY A 83 0.81 -11.26 -9.19
N PHE A 84 0.63 -10.06 -9.77
CA PHE A 84 1.52 -8.91 -9.55
C PHE A 84 0.95 -7.89 -8.57
N CYS A 85 -0.37 -7.74 -8.52
CA CYS A 85 -1.06 -6.89 -7.56
C CYS A 85 -1.50 -7.74 -6.37
N HIS A 86 -1.30 -7.21 -5.17
CA HIS A 86 -1.64 -7.89 -3.93
C HIS A 86 -2.37 -6.96 -2.97
N THR A 87 -3.18 -7.56 -2.12
CA THR A 87 -4.03 -6.86 -1.15
C THR A 87 -3.76 -7.38 0.26
N VAL A 88 -3.87 -6.48 1.24
CA VAL A 88 -3.85 -6.83 2.66
C VAL A 88 -5.11 -6.27 3.29
N GLU A 89 -5.94 -7.15 3.83
CA GLU A 89 -7.29 -6.83 4.28
C GLU A 89 -7.45 -6.95 5.79
N ALA A 90 -8.18 -6.02 6.39
CA ALA A 90 -8.66 -6.12 7.76
C ALA A 90 -10.15 -6.44 7.78
N TRP A 91 -10.48 -7.62 8.32
CA TRP A 91 -11.85 -8.10 8.48
C TRP A 91 -12.30 -8.04 9.93
N GLN A 92 -13.53 -7.58 10.15
CA GLN A 92 -14.19 -7.59 11.45
C GLN A 92 -15.64 -8.04 11.30
N ASN A 93 -16.04 -9.10 11.99
CA ASN A 93 -17.40 -9.66 11.90
C ASN A 93 -17.85 -9.85 10.44
N GLU A 94 -17.00 -10.50 9.63
CA GLU A 94 -17.24 -10.77 8.20
C GLU A 94 -17.32 -9.52 7.30
N LYS A 95 -16.97 -8.34 7.82
CA LYS A 95 -16.94 -7.10 7.05
C LYS A 95 -15.52 -6.64 6.79
N LEU A 96 -15.24 -6.25 5.55
CA LEU A 96 -14.00 -5.57 5.17
C LEU A 96 -14.01 -4.14 5.73
N VAL A 97 -13.20 -3.90 6.76
CA VAL A 97 -13.16 -2.64 7.52
C VAL A 97 -11.92 -1.79 7.26
N GLY A 98 -11.00 -2.28 6.45
CA GLY A 98 -9.85 -1.55 5.94
C GLY A 98 -8.96 -2.45 5.11
N GLY A 99 -8.01 -1.85 4.41
CA GLY A 99 -7.08 -2.59 3.59
C GLY A 99 -6.13 -1.68 2.84
N LEU A 100 -5.20 -2.30 2.14
CA LEU A 100 -4.28 -1.65 1.21
C LEU A 100 -4.02 -2.59 0.02
N TYR A 101 -3.58 -2.00 -1.09
CA TYR A 101 -3.11 -2.77 -2.25
C TYR A 101 -1.80 -2.20 -2.77
N GLY A 102 -1.06 -3.03 -3.50
CA GLY A 102 0.18 -2.64 -4.13
C GLY A 102 0.69 -3.68 -5.11
N LEU A 103 1.80 -3.37 -5.78
CA LEU A 103 2.43 -4.28 -6.73
C LEU A 103 3.68 -4.91 -6.12
N ALA A 104 3.91 -6.20 -6.39
CA ALA A 104 5.16 -6.88 -6.09
C ALA A 104 5.94 -7.15 -7.39
N LEU A 105 7.20 -6.69 -7.46
CA LEU A 105 8.12 -6.99 -8.57
C LEU A 105 9.53 -7.21 -8.03
N GLY A 106 10.10 -8.38 -8.31
CA GLY A 106 11.39 -8.78 -7.74
C GLY A 106 11.31 -8.74 -6.21
N GLN A 107 12.18 -7.98 -5.56
CA GLN A 107 12.16 -7.75 -4.11
C GLN A 107 11.62 -6.36 -3.73
N ALA A 108 10.88 -5.69 -4.62
CA ALA A 108 10.24 -4.40 -4.37
C ALA A 108 8.73 -4.56 -4.26
N PHE A 109 8.15 -3.85 -3.28
CA PHE A 109 6.72 -3.67 -3.14
C PHE A 109 6.36 -2.20 -3.32
N PHE A 110 5.41 -1.90 -4.19
CA PHE A 110 4.93 -0.56 -4.49
C PHE A 110 3.54 -0.40 -3.87
N GLY A 111 3.47 0.22 -2.69
CA GLY A 111 2.18 0.45 -2.03
C GLY A 111 1.41 1.56 -2.71
N GLU A 112 0.19 1.31 -3.19
CA GLU A 112 -0.54 2.26 -4.04
C GLU A 112 -1.55 3.09 -3.26
N SER A 113 -2.41 2.41 -2.52
CA SER A 113 -3.40 3.10 -1.69
C SER A 113 -3.85 2.23 -0.54
N MET A 114 -4.51 2.89 0.42
CA MET A 114 -5.11 2.24 1.57
C MET A 114 -6.36 2.96 2.02
N PHE A 115 -7.25 2.22 2.67
CA PHE A 115 -8.48 2.75 3.23
C PHE A 115 -8.76 2.16 4.61
N SER A 116 -9.49 2.93 5.42
CA SER A 116 -9.96 2.52 6.73
C SER A 116 -11.42 2.95 6.87
N ARG A 117 -12.25 2.05 7.40
CA ARG A 117 -13.63 2.30 7.83
C ARG A 117 -13.75 2.19 9.36
N VAL A 118 -12.86 1.44 10.00
CA VAL A 118 -12.72 1.36 11.46
C VAL A 118 -11.35 1.90 11.88
N THR A 119 -11.27 2.49 13.07
CA THR A 119 -10.02 3.00 13.66
C THR A 119 -8.93 1.94 13.62
N ASP A 120 -7.73 2.36 13.19
CA ASP A 120 -6.51 1.55 13.10
C ASP A 120 -6.52 0.41 12.08
N ALA A 121 -7.61 0.16 11.34
CA ALA A 121 -7.66 -0.96 10.38
C ALA A 121 -6.57 -0.87 9.29
N SER A 122 -6.47 0.26 8.57
CA SER A 122 -5.43 0.43 7.55
C SER A 122 -4.01 0.41 8.12
N LYS A 123 -3.82 0.94 9.33
CA LYS A 123 -2.53 0.94 10.03
C LYS A 123 -2.09 -0.48 10.38
N ILE A 124 -3.00 -1.32 10.84
CA ILE A 124 -2.71 -2.72 11.12
C ILE A 124 -2.43 -3.49 9.82
N CYS A 125 -3.12 -3.18 8.72
CA CYS A 125 -2.79 -3.73 7.40
C CYS A 125 -1.36 -3.33 6.96
N LEU A 126 -0.95 -2.07 7.17
CA LEU A 126 0.41 -1.63 6.87
C LEU A 126 1.47 -2.37 7.72
N VAL A 127 1.18 -2.61 9.00
CA VAL A 127 2.07 -3.39 9.86
C VAL A 127 2.18 -4.83 9.35
N ALA A 128 1.04 -5.47 9.02
CA ALA A 128 1.02 -6.82 8.48
C ALA A 128 1.77 -6.92 7.15
N LEU A 129 1.58 -5.95 6.24
CA LEU A 129 2.36 -5.84 5.01
C LEU A 129 3.85 -5.82 5.30
N VAL A 130 4.32 -4.92 6.18
CA VAL A 130 5.77 -4.80 6.45
C VAL A 130 6.34 -6.07 7.09
N GLU A 131 5.60 -6.71 7.99
CA GLU A 131 6.00 -8.00 8.56
C GLU A 131 6.11 -9.08 7.48
N HIS A 132 5.14 -9.14 6.58
CA HIS A 132 5.12 -10.05 5.42
C HIS A 132 6.30 -9.81 4.46
N LEU A 133 6.55 -8.55 4.09
CA LEU A 133 7.66 -8.18 3.22
C LEU A 133 9.01 -8.60 3.80
N LYS A 134 9.19 -8.41 5.12
CA LYS A 134 10.42 -8.84 5.82
C LYS A 134 10.60 -10.34 5.81
N SER A 135 9.54 -11.13 6.02
CA SER A 135 9.64 -12.58 6.02
C SER A 135 9.88 -13.18 4.64
N HIS A 136 9.59 -12.43 3.58
CA HIS A 136 9.69 -12.88 2.18
C HIS A 136 10.85 -12.23 1.41
N ASN A 137 11.85 -11.69 2.11
CA ASN A 137 13.07 -11.13 1.51
C ASN A 137 12.83 -9.92 0.58
N PHE A 138 11.75 -9.17 0.76
CA PHE A 138 11.64 -7.86 0.13
C PHE A 138 12.63 -6.89 0.76
N ILE A 139 13.13 -5.94 -0.04
CA ILE A 139 14.16 -4.98 0.39
C ILE A 139 13.76 -3.53 0.14
N LEU A 140 12.66 -3.29 -0.57
CA LEU A 140 12.17 -1.97 -0.92
C LEU A 140 10.65 -1.90 -0.77
N LEU A 141 10.17 -1.00 0.09
CA LEU A 141 8.77 -0.60 0.16
C LEU A 141 8.66 0.85 -0.32
N ASP A 142 8.15 1.03 -1.54
CA ASP A 142 7.88 2.32 -2.16
C ASP A 142 6.49 2.82 -1.73
N THR A 143 6.41 4.10 -1.36
CA THR A 143 5.16 4.79 -1.01
C THR A 143 4.88 5.99 -1.91
N GLN A 144 5.66 6.15 -2.99
CA GLN A 144 5.68 7.25 -3.94
C GLN A 144 5.99 8.62 -3.34
N PHE A 145 5.21 9.06 -2.36
CA PHE A 145 5.35 10.29 -1.60
C PHE A 145 5.32 9.97 -0.09
N THR A 146 5.91 10.84 0.73
CA THR A 146 5.65 10.79 2.16
C THR A 146 4.36 11.53 2.49
N THR A 147 3.73 11.14 3.58
CA THR A 147 2.61 11.89 4.17
C THR A 147 2.84 11.93 5.68
N PRO A 148 2.28 12.92 6.40
CA PRO A 148 2.35 12.94 7.86
C PRO A 148 1.86 11.62 8.47
N HIS A 149 0.90 10.95 7.84
CA HIS A 149 0.44 9.63 8.28
C HIS A 149 1.56 8.57 8.21
N LEU A 150 2.23 8.44 7.06
CA LEU A 150 3.27 7.43 6.84
C LEU A 150 4.59 7.76 7.58
N GLU A 151 4.87 9.04 7.83
CA GLU A 151 6.05 9.47 8.61
C GLU A 151 6.01 8.92 10.04
N HIS A 152 4.81 8.77 10.64
CA HIS A 152 4.66 8.09 11.93
C HIS A 152 5.13 6.62 11.91
N PHE A 153 5.23 6.01 10.73
CA PHE A 153 5.70 4.65 10.53
C PHE A 153 7.17 4.58 10.07
N GLY A 154 7.86 5.72 9.99
CA GLY A 154 9.25 5.81 9.56
C GLY A 154 9.42 6.04 8.06
N ALA A 155 8.38 6.47 7.34
CA ALA A 155 8.52 6.89 5.96
C ALA A 155 9.48 8.09 5.84
N ILE A 156 10.32 8.06 4.81
CA ILE A 156 11.29 9.11 4.50
C ILE A 156 11.28 9.42 3.00
N GLU A 157 11.68 10.64 2.65
CA GLU A 157 11.97 10.99 1.26
C GLU A 157 13.46 10.77 0.94
N ILE A 158 13.73 10.13 -0.19
CA ILE A 158 15.07 10.01 -0.76
C ILE A 158 15.14 10.67 -2.13
N THR A 159 16.37 10.97 -2.60
CA THR A 159 16.55 11.49 -3.96
C THR A 159 16.18 10.42 -4.98
N ARG A 160 15.72 10.84 -6.16
CA ARG A 160 15.47 9.90 -7.28
C ARG A 160 16.67 8.99 -7.56
N GLN A 161 17.89 9.53 -7.52
CA GLN A 161 19.10 8.76 -7.78
C GLN A 161 19.31 7.62 -6.76
N ASP A 162 19.08 7.88 -5.46
CA ASP A 162 19.16 6.84 -4.43
C ASP A 162 18.03 5.81 -4.63
N TYR A 163 16.81 6.28 -4.93
CA TYR A 163 15.67 5.40 -5.20
C TYR A 163 15.92 4.46 -6.39
N GLU A 164 16.37 4.99 -7.54
CA GLU A 164 16.64 4.20 -8.74
C GLU A 164 17.73 3.15 -8.50
N MET A 165 18.76 3.47 -7.71
CA MET A 165 19.78 2.51 -7.31
C MET A 165 19.20 1.37 -6.46
N ARG A 166 18.36 1.68 -5.48
CA ARG A 166 17.70 0.67 -4.62
C ARG A 166 16.70 -0.17 -5.41
N LEU A 167 15.93 0.47 -6.29
CA LEU A 167 14.96 -0.18 -7.17
C LEU A 167 15.68 -1.17 -8.10
N LYS A 168 16.77 -0.74 -8.77
CA LYS A 168 17.56 -1.63 -9.62
C LYS A 168 18.06 -2.86 -8.88
N LYS A 169 18.52 -2.67 -7.63
CA LYS A 169 18.94 -3.78 -6.76
C LYS A 169 17.77 -4.72 -6.46
N ALA A 170 16.62 -4.17 -6.04
CA ALA A 170 15.44 -4.95 -5.69
C ALA A 170 14.90 -5.76 -6.89
N LEU A 171 14.86 -5.17 -8.08
CA LEU A 171 14.41 -5.84 -9.31
C LEU A 171 15.37 -6.93 -9.81
N SER A 172 16.64 -6.92 -9.37
CA SER A 172 17.59 -7.99 -9.72
C SER A 172 17.46 -9.24 -8.86
N GLY A 173 16.74 -9.15 -7.73
CA GLY A 173 16.45 -10.27 -6.85
C GLY A 173 15.07 -10.87 -7.11
N HIS A 174 14.77 -11.93 -6.37
CA HIS A 174 13.48 -12.62 -6.42
C HIS A 174 12.89 -12.69 -5.00
N ALA A 175 11.63 -12.31 -4.87
CA ALA A 175 10.80 -12.58 -3.71
C ALA A 175 9.43 -13.04 -4.21
N GLU A 176 8.80 -13.93 -3.45
CA GLU A 176 7.40 -14.30 -3.65
C GLU A 176 6.59 -13.54 -2.61
N PHE A 177 5.53 -12.88 -3.06
CA PHE A 177 4.55 -12.29 -2.16
C PHE A 177 3.59 -13.38 -1.68
#